data_AF-A0A382AUL6-F1
#
_entry.id   AF-A0A382AUL6-F1
#
_cell.length_a   1.000
_cell.length_b   1.000
_cell.length_c   1.000
_cell.angle_alpha   90.00
_cell.angle_beta   90.00
_cell.angle_gamma   90.00
#
_symmetry.space_group_name_H-M   'P 1'
#
loop_
_entity.id
_entity.type
_entity.pdbx_description
1 polymer ?
#
loop_
_entity_poly.entity_id
_entity_poly.type
_entity_poly.pdbx_seq_one_letter_code
_entity_poly.pdbx_strand_id
1 'polypeptide(L)'
;MTGSEYGINLEKHETKDIHDQHVNGNLTVIWRDWDNIIKNNPKMVYVSSINPKEVKGPHIHTRRESHFVCIEGKVVFVIKNDDGIYQEIISSDENPIMVYVPKNT
;
A
#
# COMPACT_ATOMS: atom_id res chain seq x y z
N MET A 1 5.04 1.80 15.35
CA MET A 1 3.88 2.20 14.52
C MET A 1 3.90 3.71 14.39
N THR A 2 4.57 4.23 13.37
CA THR A 2 4.53 5.64 12.99
C THR A 2 3.88 5.67 11.61
N GLY A 3 2.57 5.84 11.59
CA GLY A 3 1.69 5.80 10.42
C GLY A 3 0.25 5.94 10.91
N SER A 4 -0.65 6.44 10.07
CA SER A 4 -2.09 6.47 10.36
C SER A 4 -2.60 5.08 10.74
N GLU A 5 -3.76 4.97 11.40
CA GLU A 5 -4.40 3.69 11.76
C GLU A 5 -4.43 2.67 10.61
N TYR A 6 -4.52 3.16 9.38
CA TYR A 6 -4.59 2.37 8.15
C TYR A 6 -3.27 2.32 7.36
N GLY A 7 -2.19 2.97 7.79
CA GLY A 7 -0.98 3.16 7.00
C GLY A 7 0.27 2.56 7.65
N ILE A 8 0.95 1.67 6.94
CA ILE A 8 2.23 1.07 7.36
C ILE A 8 3.31 1.49 6.36
N ASN A 9 4.35 2.20 6.83
CA ASN A 9 5.52 2.53 6.01
C ASN A 9 6.30 1.25 5.69
N LEU A 10 6.59 1.01 4.41
CA LEU A 10 7.34 -0.15 3.96
C LEU A 10 8.84 0.16 3.89
N GLU A 11 9.66 -0.85 4.15
CA GLU A 11 11.11 -0.75 3.98
C GLU A 11 11.47 -0.72 2.48
N LYS A 12 12.41 0.17 2.14
CA LYS A 12 12.92 0.34 0.79
C LYS A 12 14.44 0.41 0.83
N HIS A 13 15.08 -0.35 -0.03
CA HIS A 13 16.53 -0.48 -0.11
C HIS A 13 16.99 -0.22 -1.54
N GLU A 14 18.05 0.57 -1.71
CA GLU A 14 18.70 0.69 -3.01
C GLU A 14 19.33 -0.64 -3.43
N THR A 15 19.22 -1.00 -4.70
CA THR A 15 19.98 -2.09 -5.29
C THR A 15 21.20 -1.52 -6.00
N LYS A 16 22.29 -2.30 -6.06
CA LYS A 16 23.55 -1.86 -6.66
C LYS A 16 24.06 -2.89 -7.66
N ASP A 17 24.72 -2.40 -8.70
CA ASP A 17 25.42 -3.27 -9.64
C ASP A 17 26.62 -3.93 -8.96
N ILE A 18 26.84 -5.21 -9.24
CA ILE A 18 27.90 -5.99 -8.59
C ILE A 18 29.30 -5.61 -9.08
N HIS A 19 29.43 -5.00 -10.26
CA HIS A 19 30.72 -4.70 -10.89
C HIS A 19 31.32 -3.36 -10.46
N ASP A 20 30.50 -2.33 -10.22
CA ASP A 20 30.97 -0.98 -9.93
C ASP A 20 30.23 -0.31 -8.75
N GLN A 21 29.28 -0.99 -8.13
CA GLN A 21 28.50 -0.52 -6.98
C GLN A 21 27.60 0.69 -7.24
N HIS A 22 27.37 1.09 -8.49
CA HIS A 22 26.40 2.15 -8.78
C HIS A 22 24.98 1.70 -8.40
N VAL A 23 24.14 2.64 -7.93
CA VAL A 23 22.74 2.36 -7.64
C VAL A 23 22.01 2.10 -8.95
N ASN A 24 21.40 0.92 -9.08
CA ASN A 24 20.75 0.48 -10.32
C ASN A 24 19.25 0.20 -10.16
N GLY A 25 18.67 0.47 -8.98
CA GLY A 25 17.27 0.21 -8.71
C GLY A 25 16.94 0.27 -7.23
N ASN A 26 15.81 -0.31 -6.87
CA ASN A 26 15.39 -0.46 -5.48
C ASN A 26 14.57 -1.74 -5.25
N LEU A 27 14.60 -2.20 -4.01
CA LEU A 27 13.78 -3.27 -3.46
C LEU A 27 12.85 -2.65 -2.41
N THR A 28 11.54 -2.76 -2.61
CA THR A 28 10.53 -2.46 -1.59
C THR A 28 9.99 -3.78 -1.04
N VAL A 29 10.12 -4.01 0.26
CA VAL A 29 9.57 -5.23 0.88
C VAL A 29 8.12 -4.98 1.25
N ILE A 30 7.22 -5.55 0.44
CA ILE A 30 5.77 -5.36 0.60
C ILE A 30 5.25 -6.19 1.76
N TRP A 31 5.59 -7.47 1.83
CA TRP A 31 5.09 -8.38 2.87
C TRP A 31 5.95 -9.62 3.00
N ARG A 32 6.23 -10.02 4.25
CA ARG A 32 6.74 -11.34 4.62
C ARG A 32 5.77 -11.95 5.63
N ASP A 33 5.61 -13.27 5.60
CA ASP A 33 4.72 -13.96 6.54
C ASP A 33 5.15 -13.76 8.01
N TRP A 34 6.44 -13.63 8.27
CA TRP A 34 6.97 -13.33 9.60
C TRP A 34 6.92 -11.85 10.03
N ASP A 35 6.52 -10.92 9.16
CA ASP A 35 6.32 -9.51 9.56
C ASP A 35 5.10 -9.36 10.48
N ASN A 36 4.17 -10.31 10.46
CA ASN A 36 2.92 -10.30 11.25
C ASN A 36 2.05 -9.04 11.08
N ILE A 37 2.24 -8.30 9.98
CA ILE A 37 1.46 -7.08 9.65
C ILE A 37 0.08 -7.40 9.04
N ILE A 38 -0.08 -8.57 8.43
CA ILE A 38 -1.36 -9.05 7.90
C ILE A 38 -1.83 -10.23 8.76
N LYS A 39 -2.96 -10.07 9.47
CA LYS A 39 -3.48 -11.07 10.40
C LYS A 39 -3.86 -12.39 9.74
N ASN A 40 -4.40 -12.33 8.52
CA ASN A 40 -4.86 -13.48 7.76
C ASN A 40 -4.02 -13.64 6.49
N ASN A 41 -3.48 -14.82 6.23
CA ASN A 41 -2.66 -15.06 5.04
C ASN A 41 -3.42 -14.65 3.75
N PRO A 42 -2.79 -13.86 2.86
CA PRO A 42 -3.40 -13.43 1.60
C PRO A 42 -3.93 -14.62 0.80
N LYS A 43 -5.20 -14.52 0.38
CA LYS A 43 -5.86 -15.53 -0.47
C LYS A 43 -5.97 -15.10 -1.93
N MET A 44 -5.63 -13.84 -2.21
CA MET A 44 -5.67 -13.23 -3.54
C MET A 44 -4.67 -12.07 -3.57
N VAL A 45 -3.94 -11.97 -4.68
CA VAL A 45 -3.11 -10.81 -5.01
C VAL A 45 -3.53 -10.36 -6.40
N TYR A 46 -3.71 -9.06 -6.60
CA TYR A 46 -4.06 -8.49 -7.89
C TYR A 46 -3.35 -7.17 -8.11
N VAL A 47 -3.23 -6.80 -9.38
CA VAL A 47 -2.73 -5.50 -9.81
C VAL A 47 -3.87 -4.77 -10.52
N SER A 48 -4.00 -3.48 -10.23
CA SER A 48 -4.93 -2.58 -10.90
C SER A 48 -4.17 -1.32 -11.27
N SER A 49 -4.45 -0.78 -12.45
CA SER A 49 -3.98 0.54 -12.88
C SER A 49 -5.15 1.50 -13.00
N ILE A 50 -4.87 2.79 -12.85
CA ILE A 50 -5.78 3.90 -13.13
C ILE A 50 -4.99 4.97 -13.88
N ASN A 51 -5.64 5.69 -14.80
CA ASN A 51 -4.98 6.79 -15.49
C ASN A 51 -4.78 7.99 -14.54
N PRO A 52 -3.80 8.87 -14.82
CA PRO A 52 -3.62 10.08 -14.03
C PRO A 52 -4.91 10.89 -13.94
N LYS A 53 -5.25 11.34 -12.72
CA LYS A 53 -6.44 12.14 -12.39
C LYS A 53 -7.78 11.40 -12.49
N GLU A 54 -7.79 10.10 -12.77
CA GLU A 54 -9.00 9.28 -12.73
C GLU A 54 -9.26 8.70 -11.33
N VAL A 55 -10.51 8.29 -11.08
CA VAL A 55 -10.97 7.80 -9.78
C VAL A 55 -11.56 6.39 -9.90
N LYS A 56 -11.12 5.48 -9.02
CA LYS A 56 -11.71 4.14 -8.86
C LYS A 56 -12.40 4.04 -7.50
N GLY A 57 -13.72 4.14 -7.49
CA GLY A 57 -14.53 4.04 -6.28
C GLY A 57 -15.79 4.92 -6.32
N PRO A 58 -16.50 5.07 -5.20
CA PRO A 58 -16.26 4.36 -3.93
C PRO A 58 -16.64 2.88 -4.03
N HIS A 59 -15.99 2.03 -3.23
CA HIS A 59 -16.30 0.60 -3.13
C HIS A 59 -16.25 0.17 -1.67
N ILE A 60 -17.28 -0.55 -1.22
CA ILE A 60 -17.32 -1.14 0.12
C ILE A 60 -17.13 -2.64 0.01
N HIS A 61 -16.17 -3.17 0.78
CA HIS A 61 -15.94 -4.61 0.85
C HIS A 61 -16.65 -5.19 2.07
N THR A 62 -17.77 -5.88 1.87
CA THR A 62 -18.59 -6.41 2.99
C THR A 62 -18.06 -7.72 3.59
N ARG A 63 -17.12 -8.38 2.92
CA ARG A 63 -16.63 -9.74 3.31
C ARG A 63 -15.14 -9.84 3.55
N ARG A 64 -14.34 -8.93 3.01
CA ARG A 64 -12.87 -9.04 2.98
C ARG A 64 -12.22 -7.77 3.47
N GLU A 65 -11.07 -7.94 4.06
CA GLU A 65 -10.11 -6.88 4.37
C GLU A 65 -9.06 -6.87 3.24
N SER A 66 -8.58 -5.68 2.88
CA SER A 66 -7.63 -5.51 1.77
C SER A 66 -6.39 -4.75 2.25
N HIS A 67 -5.24 -5.08 1.67
CA HIS A 67 -4.01 -4.31 1.85
C HIS A 67 -3.56 -3.85 0.46
N PHE A 68 -3.30 -2.55 0.31
CA PHE A 68 -2.91 -1.93 -0.94
C PHE A 68 -1.56 -1.27 -0.83
N VAL A 69 -0.78 -1.27 -1.90
CA VAL A 69 0.44 -0.48 -2.02
C VAL A 69 0.52 0.04 -3.45
N CYS A 70 0.88 1.31 -3.62
CA CYS A 70 1.21 1.87 -4.92
C CYS A 70 2.67 1.53 -5.24
N ILE A 71 2.88 0.72 -6.28
CA ILE A 71 4.21 0.25 -6.71
C ILE A 71 4.78 1.05 -7.90
N GLU A 72 3.96 1.88 -8.54
CA GLU A 72 4.33 2.74 -9.66
C GLU A 72 3.49 4.01 -9.61
N GLY A 73 4.14 5.18 -9.67
CA GLY A 73 3.47 6.47 -9.61
C GLY A 73 2.97 6.81 -8.20
N LYS A 74 1.83 7.52 -8.12
CA LYS A 74 1.29 8.08 -6.86
C LYS A 74 -0.23 8.01 -6.84
N VAL A 75 -0.77 7.49 -5.74
CA VAL A 75 -2.21 7.36 -5.48
C VAL A 75 -2.57 7.92 -4.12
N VAL A 76 -3.72 8.59 -4.04
CA VAL A 76 -4.36 8.98 -2.78
C VAL A 76 -5.47 7.97 -2.48
N PHE A 77 -5.37 7.27 -1.36
CA PHE A 77 -6.44 6.48 -0.79
C PHE A 77 -7.29 7.37 0.10
N VAL A 78 -8.60 7.35 -0.12
CA VAL A 78 -9.58 8.10 0.68
C VAL A 78 -10.47 7.09 1.40
N ILE A 79 -10.36 7.05 2.73
CA ILE A 79 -11.04 6.08 3.60
C ILE A 79 -12.06 6.83 4.45
N LYS A 80 -13.29 6.31 4.55
CA LYS A 80 -14.32 6.87 5.43
C LYS A 80 -14.35 6.09 6.74
N ASN A 81 -14.08 6.78 7.85
CA ASN A 81 -14.16 6.20 9.19
C ASN A 81 -15.62 6.00 9.65
N ASP A 82 -15.79 5.22 10.72
CA ASP A 82 -17.10 4.93 11.33
C ASP A 82 -17.83 6.20 11.83
N ASP A 83 -17.08 7.24 12.22
CA ASP A 83 -17.62 8.55 12.60
C ASP A 83 -18.02 9.43 11.39
N GLY A 84 -17.79 8.93 10.17
CA GLY A 84 -18.09 9.61 8.92
C GLY A 84 -17.00 10.55 8.42
N ILE A 85 -15.88 10.68 9.14
CA ILE A 85 -14.73 11.50 8.76
C ILE A 85 -13.90 10.78 7.68
N TYR A 86 -13.44 11.52 6.68
CA TYR A 86 -12.56 10.99 5.65
C TYR A 86 -11.09 11.17 6.03
N GLN A 87 -10.30 10.12 5.85
CA GLN A 87 -8.85 10.16 5.97
C GLN A 87 -8.20 9.92 4.61
N GLU A 88 -7.21 10.74 4.29
CA GLU A 88 -6.40 10.62 3.07
C GLU A 88 -5.03 10.00 3.39
N ILE A 89 -4.60 9.04 2.58
CA ILE A 89 -3.32 8.37 2.70
C ILE A 89 -2.67 8.31 1.33
N ILE A 90 -1.47 8.87 1.21
CA ILE A 90 -0.72 8.91 -0.05
C ILE A 90 0.25 7.75 -0.06
N SER A 91 0.12 6.84 -1.04
CA SER A 91 1.14 5.83 -1.33
C SER A 91 1.75 6.13 -2.69
N SER A 92 3.07 6.01 -2.79
CA SER A 92 3.78 6.09 -4.07
C SER A 92 4.92 5.09 -4.16
N ASP A 93 5.45 4.91 -5.36
CA ASP A 93 6.70 4.19 -5.59
C ASP A 93 7.90 4.80 -4.84
N GLU A 94 7.94 6.12 -4.70
CA GLU A 94 8.95 6.85 -3.91
C GLU A 94 8.79 6.61 -2.41
N ASN A 95 7.56 6.69 -1.90
CA ASN A 95 7.20 6.56 -0.48
C ASN A 95 6.13 5.46 -0.34
N PRO A 96 6.55 4.18 -0.29
CA PRO A 96 5.64 3.06 -0.29
C PRO A 96 4.95 2.93 1.07
N ILE A 97 3.63 3.12 1.07
CA ILE A 97 2.78 2.94 2.25
C ILE A 97 1.81 1.79 1.95
N MET A 98 1.84 0.74 2.76
CA MET A 98 0.79 -0.26 2.75
C MET A 98 -0.45 0.30 3.44
N VAL A 99 -1.53 0.41 2.69
CA VAL A 99 -2.84 0.89 3.15
C VAL A 99 -3.72 -0.30 3.49
N TYR A 100 -4.05 -0.46 4.76
CA TYR A 100 -5.04 -1.41 5.25
C TYR A 100 -6.45 -0.83 5.12
N VAL A 101 -7.35 -1.56 4.45
CA VAL A 101 -8.76 -1.22 4.32
C VAL A 101 -9.58 -2.33 4.98
N PRO A 102 -10.23 -2.07 6.13
CA PRO A 102 -11.06 -3.05 6.80
C PRO A 102 -12.31 -3.38 5.97
N LYS A 103 -12.96 -4.48 6.32
CA LYS A 103 -14.29 -4.79 5.79
C LYS A 103 -15.31 -3.74 6.28
N ASN A 104 -16.31 -3.45 5.47
CA ASN A 104 -17.39 -2.48 5.72
C ASN A 104 -16.94 -1.00 5.79
N THR A 105 -15.75 -0.71 5.26
CA THR A 105 -15.20 0.62 5.09
C THR A 105 -15.27 1.06 3.62
#